data_AF-A0A534G7V0-F1
#
_entry.id   AF-A0A534G7V0-F1
#
_cell.length_a   1.000
_cell.length_b   1.000
_cell.length_c   1.000
_cell.angle_alpha   90.00
_cell.angle_beta   90.00
_cell.angle_gamma   90.00
#
_symmetry.space_group_name_H-M   'P 1'
#
loop_
_entity.id
_entity.type
_entity.pdbx_description
1 polymer ?
#
loop_
_entity_poly.entity_id
_entity_poly.type
_entity_poly.pdbx_seq_one_letter_code
_entity_poly.pdbx_strand_id
1 'polypeptide(L)'
;MTLDDGSTVDLWPPAQIQTSAKTREDATYPLAPSLFFGVIHFAKNARDARGNAISPGTYNLRYELQPNDGNHLGTSPTRDFLLLVPTAADTNPAESYSFDQVIHLSEQVTGKKHPAVFNLVPADAQQFPSVVTDSGDHIILFFRVKTQSGELPLALVVKGTTEE
;
A
#
# COMPACT_ATOMS: atom_id res chain seq x y z
N MET A 1 0.78 2.67 -14.51
CA MET A 1 -0.47 3.37 -14.92
C MET A 1 -0.17 4.84 -15.15
N THR A 2 -0.98 5.53 -15.94
CA THR A 2 -0.87 6.99 -16.14
C THR A 2 -2.01 7.69 -15.41
N LEU A 3 -1.70 8.68 -14.58
CA LEU A 3 -2.68 9.51 -13.87
C LEU A 3 -3.16 10.66 -14.76
N ASP A 4 -4.25 11.33 -14.37
CA ASP A 4 -4.86 12.43 -15.15
C ASP A 4 -3.92 13.61 -15.44
N ASP A 5 -2.89 13.81 -14.61
CA ASP A 5 -1.86 14.84 -14.80
C ASP A 5 -0.69 14.40 -15.70
N GLY A 6 -0.82 13.24 -16.35
CA GLY A 6 0.16 12.61 -17.22
C GLY A 6 1.37 12.01 -16.49
N SER A 7 1.39 11.99 -15.15
CA SER A 7 2.42 11.26 -14.40
C SER A 7 2.19 9.75 -14.48
N THR A 8 3.27 8.98 -14.37
CA THR A 8 3.20 7.52 -14.30
C THR A 8 3.52 7.03 -12.89
N VAL A 9 2.75 6.02 -12.48
CA VAL A 9 3.00 5.22 -11.28
C VAL A 9 3.12 3.77 -11.71
N ASP A 10 4.27 3.17 -11.51
CA ASP A 10 4.55 1.79 -11.89
C ASP A 10 4.63 0.92 -10.64
N LEU A 11 3.91 -0.21 -10.65
CA LEU A 11 3.84 -1.15 -9.53
C LEU A 11 4.29 -2.53 -10.02
N TRP A 12 5.26 -3.11 -9.32
CA TRP A 12 5.80 -4.44 -9.59
C TRP A 12 5.69 -5.33 -8.36
N PRO A 13 4.58 -6.09 -8.22
CA PRO A 13 4.48 -7.15 -7.22
C PRO A 13 5.46 -8.30 -7.51
N PRO A 14 5.84 -9.11 -6.51
CA PRO A 14 6.54 -10.37 -6.73
C PRO A 14 5.78 -11.27 -7.70
N ALA A 15 6.51 -12.15 -8.39
CA ALA A 15 5.90 -13.15 -9.28
C ALA A 15 4.85 -14.03 -8.58
N GLN A 16 5.00 -14.21 -7.26
CA GLN A 16 4.02 -14.83 -6.37
C GLN A 16 4.10 -14.19 -4.97
N ILE A 17 2.96 -13.83 -4.39
CA ILE A 17 2.83 -13.35 -3.02
C ILE A 17 2.39 -14.49 -2.11
N GLN A 18 3.02 -14.61 -0.93
CA GLN A 18 2.62 -15.59 0.08
C GLN A 18 1.48 -15.02 0.94
N THR A 19 0.30 -15.62 0.83
CA THR A 19 -0.82 -15.32 1.74
C THR A 19 -0.66 -16.02 3.09
N SER A 20 -1.19 -15.43 4.14
CA SER A 20 -1.32 -16.06 5.45
C SER A 20 -2.47 -17.07 5.45
N ALA A 21 -2.23 -18.28 5.95
CA ALA A 21 -3.28 -19.27 6.19
C ALA A 21 -4.19 -18.90 7.38
N LYS A 22 -3.75 -17.99 8.24
CA LYS A 22 -4.56 -17.46 9.34
C LYS A 22 -5.28 -16.21 8.86
N THR A 23 -6.59 -16.34 8.63
CA THR A 23 -7.47 -15.19 8.46
C THR A 23 -7.43 -14.38 9.75
N ARG A 24 -7.02 -13.12 9.66
CA ARG A 24 -7.20 -12.15 10.74
C ARG A 24 -8.60 -11.60 10.59
N GLU A 25 -9.44 -11.72 11.62
CA GLU A 25 -10.84 -11.25 11.58
C GLU A 25 -10.94 -9.74 11.27
N ASP A 26 -9.84 -9.02 11.49
CA ASP A 26 -9.70 -7.58 11.39
C ASP A 26 -8.92 -7.11 10.15
N ALA A 27 -8.61 -8.01 9.21
CA ALA A 27 -7.95 -7.71 7.94
C ALA A 27 -8.84 -8.06 6.74
N THR A 28 -8.82 -7.20 5.72
CA THR A 28 -9.54 -7.43 4.45
C THR A 28 -8.81 -8.45 3.60
N TYR A 29 -7.48 -8.38 3.59
CA TYR A 29 -6.64 -9.23 2.76
C TYR A 29 -5.93 -10.32 3.59
N PRO A 30 -5.74 -11.54 3.03
CA PRO A 30 -5.06 -12.63 3.72
C PRO A 30 -3.53 -12.45 3.69
N LEU A 31 -3.02 -11.29 4.10
CA LEU A 31 -1.60 -10.95 4.07
C LEU A 31 -1.03 -10.88 5.50
N ALA A 32 0.22 -11.33 5.64
CA ALA A 32 0.94 -11.25 6.91
C ALA A 32 1.57 -9.86 7.07
N PRO A 33 1.62 -9.27 8.29
CA PRO A 33 2.37 -8.04 8.56
C PRO A 33 3.81 -8.15 8.08
N SER A 34 4.40 -7.00 7.74
CA SER A 34 5.77 -6.90 7.22
C SER A 34 6.02 -7.59 5.87
N LEU A 35 5.02 -8.21 5.25
CA LEU A 35 5.17 -8.84 3.94
C LEU A 35 5.71 -7.84 2.91
N PHE A 36 6.78 -8.22 2.21
CA PHE A 36 7.22 -7.52 1.01
C PHE A 36 6.17 -7.69 -0.10
N PHE A 37 5.54 -6.58 -0.46
CA PHE A 37 4.45 -6.56 -1.43
C PHE A 37 4.93 -6.21 -2.84
N GLY A 38 6.14 -5.66 -2.98
CA GLY A 38 6.72 -5.32 -4.27
C GLY A 38 7.42 -3.97 -4.27
N VAL A 39 7.60 -3.44 -5.46
CA VAL A 39 8.26 -2.16 -5.72
C VAL A 39 7.28 -1.21 -6.40
N ILE A 40 7.35 0.07 -6.04
CA ILE A 40 6.60 1.14 -6.70
C ILE A 40 7.56 2.24 -7.16
N HIS A 41 7.29 2.81 -8.34
CA HIS A 41 8.02 3.95 -8.87
C HIS A 41 7.07 5.12 -9.17
N PHE A 42 7.45 6.31 -8.71
CA PHE A 42 6.78 7.56 -8.99
C PHE A 42 7.63 8.42 -9.92
N ALA A 43 7.12 8.74 -11.12
CA ALA A 43 7.84 9.59 -12.09
C ALA A 43 7.84 11.08 -11.71
N LYS A 44 6.94 11.51 -10.82
CA LYS A 44 6.82 12.88 -10.29
C LYS A 44 6.55 12.82 -8.78
N ASN A 45 6.50 13.99 -8.13
CA ASN A 45 6.10 14.10 -6.74
C ASN A 45 4.72 13.46 -6.54
N ALA A 46 4.59 12.65 -5.50
CA ALA A 46 3.35 12.02 -5.08
C ALA A 46 2.97 12.49 -3.67
N ARG A 47 1.82 12.01 -3.18
CA ARG A 47 1.40 12.19 -1.79
C ARG A 47 0.87 10.87 -1.23
N ASP A 48 1.14 10.63 0.04
CA ASP A 48 0.54 9.52 0.78
C ASP A 48 -0.91 9.85 1.18
N ALA A 49 -1.62 8.88 1.79
CA ALA A 49 -2.99 9.06 2.25
C ALA A 49 -3.16 10.15 3.32
N ARG A 50 -2.07 10.58 3.97
CA ARG A 50 -2.05 11.67 4.96
C ARG A 50 -1.65 13.01 4.33
N GLY A 51 -1.50 13.06 3.01
CA GLY A 51 -1.10 14.25 2.27
C GLY A 51 0.38 14.61 2.39
N ASN A 52 1.23 13.77 3.00
CA ASN A 52 2.68 14.03 3.05
C ASN A 52 3.28 13.94 1.65
N ALA A 53 4.21 14.83 1.33
CA ALA A 53 4.91 14.80 0.06
C ALA A 53 5.86 13.59 -0.02
N ILE A 54 5.81 12.90 -1.15
CA ILE A 54 6.73 11.83 -1.52
C ILE A 54 7.53 12.31 -2.74
N SER A 55 8.85 12.20 -2.66
CA SER A 55 9.74 12.56 -3.77
C SER A 55 9.62 11.55 -4.92
N PRO A 56 9.93 11.94 -6.17
CA PRO A 56 9.98 11.00 -7.28
C PRO A 56 11.08 9.97 -7.00
N GLY A 57 10.84 8.72 -7.37
CA GLY A 57 11.79 7.65 -7.10
C GLY A 57 11.13 6.29 -6.95
N THR A 58 11.96 5.34 -6.56
CA THR A 58 11.59 3.93 -6.41
C THR A 58 11.64 3.53 -4.95
N TYR A 59 10.58 2.86 -4.49
CA TYR A 59 10.37 2.47 -3.09
C TYR A 59 9.93 1.01 -3.02
N ASN A 60 10.29 0.34 -1.93
CA ASN A 60 9.68 -0.94 -1.58
C ASN A 60 8.32 -0.71 -0.91
N LEU A 61 7.44 -1.70 -1.01
CA LEU A 61 6.16 -1.73 -0.33
C LEU A 61 6.16 -2.86 0.71
N ARG A 62 5.83 -2.51 1.96
CA ARG A 62 5.62 -3.46 3.05
C ARG A 62 4.17 -3.39 3.51
N TYR A 63 3.48 -4.52 3.56
CA TYR A 63 2.11 -4.58 4.05
C TYR A 63 2.07 -4.49 5.57
N GLU A 64 1.14 -3.69 6.11
CA GLU A 64 0.91 -3.60 7.54
C GLU A 64 -0.57 -3.32 7.84
N LEU A 65 -0.99 -3.62 9.07
CA LEU A 65 -2.30 -3.20 9.56
C LEU A 65 -2.20 -1.90 10.36
N GLN A 66 -3.11 -0.96 10.07
CA GLN A 66 -3.34 0.20 10.93
C GLN A 66 -3.72 -0.27 12.35
N PRO A 67 -3.29 0.37 13.44
CA PRO A 67 -3.69 -0.02 14.80
C PRO A 67 -5.21 -0.06 15.00
N ASN A 68 -5.70 -1.00 15.83
CA ASN A 68 -7.11 -1.08 16.21
C ASN A 68 -7.34 -0.36 17.53
N ASP A 69 -7.24 0.96 17.51
CA ASP A 69 -7.49 1.80 18.68
C ASP A 69 -8.43 2.96 18.34
N GLY A 70 -8.88 3.68 19.37
CA GLY A 70 -9.82 4.78 19.21
C GLY A 70 -9.29 5.95 18.37
N ASN A 71 -7.97 6.08 18.19
CA ASN A 71 -7.37 7.17 17.41
C ASN A 71 -7.34 6.87 15.90
N HIS A 72 -7.55 5.61 15.51
CA HIS A 72 -7.52 5.19 14.11
C HIS A 72 -8.92 4.87 13.55
N LEU A 73 -9.93 4.81 14.44
CA LEU A 73 -11.30 4.50 14.05
C LEU A 73 -11.85 5.53 13.06
N GLY A 74 -12.27 5.05 11.88
CA GLY A 74 -12.89 5.87 10.84
C GLY A 74 -11.92 6.61 9.91
N THR A 75 -10.61 6.53 10.16
CA THR A 75 -9.58 7.18 9.32
C THR A 75 -9.38 6.51 7.96
N SER A 76 -9.88 5.28 7.78
CA SER A 76 -9.78 4.56 6.50
C SER A 76 -10.90 3.49 6.40
N PRO A 77 -11.31 3.09 5.18
CA PRO A 77 -12.34 2.06 5.00
C PRO A 77 -11.92 0.66 5.46
N THR A 78 -10.62 0.40 5.49
CA THR A 78 -10.00 -0.88 5.87
C THR A 78 -8.76 -0.59 6.70
N ARG A 79 -8.30 -1.58 7.45
CA ARG A 79 -7.04 -1.45 8.19
C ARG A 79 -5.82 -1.87 7.38
N ASP A 80 -6.00 -2.21 6.11
CA ASP A 80 -5.00 -2.80 5.24
C ASP A 80 -4.21 -1.70 4.54
N PHE A 81 -2.89 -1.62 4.76
CA PHE A 81 -2.03 -0.59 4.18
C PHE A 81 -0.78 -1.17 3.54
N LEU A 82 -0.30 -0.49 2.50
CA LEU A 82 1.07 -0.61 2.02
C LEU A 82 1.87 0.61 2.45
N LEU A 83 3.01 0.35 3.10
CA LEU A 83 3.93 1.35 3.58
C LEU A 83 5.10 1.46 2.62
N LEU A 84 5.43 2.66 2.17
CA LEU A 84 6.66 2.89 1.41
C LEU A 84 7.85 2.74 2.34
N VAL A 85 8.89 2.08 1.84
CA VAL A 85 10.19 1.94 2.52
C VAL A 85 11.30 2.29 1.51
N PRO A 86 12.36 3.02 1.91
CA PRO A 86 13.49 3.27 1.03
C PRO A 86 14.15 1.95 0.62
N THR A 87 14.35 1.74 -0.68
CA THR A 87 14.97 0.52 -1.23
C THR A 87 16.35 0.22 -0.62
N ALA A 88 17.12 1.26 -0.30
CA ALA A 88 18.43 1.14 0.33
C ALA A 88 18.37 0.66 1.79
N ALA A 89 17.25 0.88 2.48
CA ALA A 89 17.05 0.47 3.87
C ALA A 89 16.36 -0.90 4.00
N ASP A 90 15.77 -1.42 2.91
CA ASP A 90 15.08 -2.71 2.86
C ASP A 90 15.63 -3.58 1.71
N THR A 91 16.76 -4.21 1.96
CA THR A 91 17.54 -4.92 0.92
C THR A 91 17.23 -6.41 0.81
N ASN A 92 16.47 -6.96 1.78
CA ASN A 92 16.09 -8.37 1.80
C ASN A 92 14.55 -8.53 1.79
N PRO A 93 13.95 -8.85 0.63
CA PRO A 93 12.51 -9.07 0.52
C PRO A 93 11.97 -10.19 1.43
N ALA A 94 12.82 -11.14 1.85
CA ALA A 94 12.43 -12.24 2.73
C ALA A 94 12.52 -11.89 4.22
N GLU A 95 13.09 -10.73 4.57
CA GLU A 95 13.17 -10.26 5.95
C GLU A 95 11.76 -9.97 6.49
N SER A 96 11.52 -10.36 7.74
CA SER A 96 10.30 -10.02 8.47
C SER A 96 10.68 -9.10 9.63
N TYR A 97 10.10 -7.90 9.62
CA TYR A 97 10.32 -6.89 10.65
C TYR A 97 9.17 -6.89 11.66
N SER A 98 9.42 -6.37 12.86
CA SER A 98 8.36 -6.00 13.79
C SER A 98 7.57 -4.80 13.26
N PHE A 99 6.36 -4.58 13.81
CA PHE A 99 5.56 -3.40 13.50
C PHE A 99 6.38 -2.10 13.63
N ASP A 100 7.01 -1.87 14.79
CA ASP A 100 7.81 -0.66 15.03
C ASP A 100 8.96 -0.48 14.04
N GLN A 101 9.57 -1.58 13.59
CA GLN A 101 10.62 -1.55 12.58
C GLN A 101 10.08 -1.15 11.19
N VAL A 102 8.92 -1.67 10.78
CA VAL A 102 8.28 -1.27 9.52
C VAL A 102 7.88 0.21 9.57
N ILE A 103 7.33 0.67 10.71
CA ILE A 103 7.01 2.10 10.91
C ILE A 103 8.27 2.94 10.76
N HIS A 104 9.35 2.61 11.49
CA HIS A 104 10.59 3.37 11.45
C HIS A 104 11.24 3.41 10.05
N LEU A 105 11.20 2.30 9.32
CA LEU A 105 11.65 2.23 7.93
C LEU A 105 10.82 3.17 7.03
N SER A 106 9.51 3.24 7.24
CA SER A 106 8.61 4.05 6.43
C SER A 106 8.68 5.55 6.73
N GLU A 107 8.93 5.92 7.99
CA GLU A 107 9.18 7.32 8.40
C GLU A 107 10.33 7.96 7.61
N GLN A 108 11.33 7.17 7.19
CA GLN A 108 12.48 7.66 6.41
C GLN A 108 12.08 8.18 5.01
N VAL A 109 10.91 7.80 4.49
CA VAL A 109 10.43 8.25 3.17
C VAL A 109 10.01 9.72 3.20
N THR A 110 9.33 10.14 4.27
CA THR A 110 8.76 11.50 4.39
C THR A 110 9.49 12.36 5.42
N GLY A 111 10.33 11.76 6.27
CA GLY A 111 10.96 12.41 7.42
C GLY A 111 9.97 12.81 8.52
N LYS A 112 8.76 12.24 8.52
CA LYS A 112 7.71 12.49 9.52
C LYS A 112 7.70 11.37 10.56
N LYS A 113 7.06 11.62 11.71
CA LYS A 113 6.83 10.62 12.77
C LYS A 113 5.64 9.68 12.48
N HIS A 114 5.33 9.52 11.20
CA HIS A 114 4.24 8.67 10.72
C HIS A 114 4.72 7.98 9.43
N PRO A 115 4.30 6.73 9.21
CA PRO A 115 4.65 6.00 8.00
C PRO A 115 4.07 6.67 6.74
N ALA A 116 4.74 6.47 5.61
CA ALA A 116 4.26 6.86 4.28
C ALA A 116 3.30 5.80 3.76
N VAL A 117 1.99 6.09 3.86
CA VAL A 117 0.92 5.08 3.78
C VAL A 117 0.05 5.17 2.53
N PHE A 118 -0.29 4.00 1.97
CA PHE A 118 -1.24 3.84 0.88
C PHE A 118 -2.31 2.81 1.28
N ASN A 119 -3.59 3.19 1.20
CA ASN A 119 -4.72 2.34 1.60
C ASN A 119 -4.96 1.20 0.60
N LEU A 120 -5.21 0.00 1.13
CA LEU A 120 -5.78 -1.11 0.37
C LEU A 120 -7.28 -1.23 0.68
N VAL A 121 -8.13 -0.73 -0.21
CA VAL A 121 -9.60 -0.81 -0.07
C VAL A 121 -10.12 -2.15 -0.61
N PRO A 122 -11.38 -2.56 -0.39
CA PRO A 122 -11.91 -3.80 -0.95
C PRO A 122 -11.83 -3.81 -2.50
N ALA A 123 -11.46 -4.96 -3.08
CA ALA A 123 -11.31 -5.11 -4.52
C ALA A 123 -12.63 -5.51 -5.20
N ASP A 124 -13.58 -4.59 -5.27
CA ASP A 124 -14.96 -4.81 -5.74
C ASP A 124 -15.20 -4.48 -7.25
N ALA A 125 -14.15 -4.14 -7.99
CA ALA A 125 -14.24 -3.91 -9.43
C ALA A 125 -14.66 -5.18 -10.20
N GLN A 126 -15.36 -4.98 -11.32
CA GLN A 126 -15.72 -6.08 -12.23
C GLN A 126 -14.60 -6.40 -13.23
N GLN A 127 -13.75 -5.43 -13.54
CA GLN A 127 -12.70 -5.53 -14.56
C GLN A 127 -11.33 -5.23 -13.94
N PHE A 128 -10.35 -6.04 -14.33
CA PHE A 128 -8.96 -5.90 -13.89
C PHE A 128 -8.00 -6.13 -15.08
N PRO A 129 -6.89 -5.38 -15.16
CA PRO A 129 -6.60 -4.20 -14.36
C PRO A 129 -7.54 -3.04 -14.72
N SER A 130 -7.87 -2.18 -13.76
CA SER A 130 -8.61 -0.95 -14.03
C SER A 130 -8.16 0.16 -13.08
N VAL A 131 -8.41 1.41 -13.49
CA VAL A 131 -8.21 2.60 -12.66
C VAL A 131 -9.53 3.35 -12.63
N VAL A 132 -9.99 3.71 -11.44
CA VAL A 132 -11.20 4.52 -11.26
C VAL A 132 -10.91 5.69 -10.35
N THR A 133 -11.72 6.73 -10.49
CA THR A 133 -11.80 7.82 -9.51
C THR A 133 -13.12 7.68 -8.76
N ASP A 134 -13.07 7.59 -7.43
CA ASP A 134 -14.28 7.51 -6.60
C ASP A 134 -14.90 8.90 -6.33
N SER A 135 -15.99 8.95 -5.55
CA SER A 135 -16.67 10.20 -5.22
C SER A 135 -15.88 11.12 -4.26
N GLY A 136 -14.79 10.64 -3.67
CA GLY A 136 -13.86 11.39 -2.82
C GLY A 136 -12.59 11.83 -3.55
N ASP A 137 -12.59 11.78 -4.88
CA ASP A 137 -11.43 12.07 -5.74
C ASP A 137 -10.22 11.13 -5.49
N HIS A 138 -10.45 9.95 -4.92
CA HIS A 138 -9.40 8.93 -4.81
C HIS A 138 -9.19 8.24 -6.16
N ILE A 139 -7.94 8.17 -6.62
CA ILE A 139 -7.57 7.32 -7.76
C ILE A 139 -7.21 5.94 -7.22
N ILE A 140 -7.96 4.93 -7.64
CA ILE A 140 -7.84 3.56 -7.16
C ILE A 140 -7.40 2.65 -8.31
N LEU A 141 -6.29 1.95 -8.12
CA LEU A 141 -5.82 0.89 -9.00
C LEU A 141 -6.39 -0.45 -8.55
N PHE A 142 -7.19 -1.08 -9.39
CA PHE A 142 -7.61 -2.47 -9.23
C PHE A 142 -6.70 -3.38 -10.06
N PHE A 143 -6.12 -4.39 -9.42
CA PHE A 143 -5.19 -5.34 -10.06
C PHE A 143 -5.29 -6.73 -9.43
N ARG A 144 -4.66 -7.73 -10.05
CA ARG A 144 -4.55 -9.08 -9.52
C ARG A 144 -3.09 -9.43 -9.30
N VAL A 145 -2.80 -10.12 -8.20
CA VAL A 145 -1.51 -10.74 -7.93
C VAL A 145 -1.66 -12.24 -7.90
N LYS A 146 -0.59 -12.96 -8.27
CA LYS A 146 -0.55 -14.41 -8.10
C LYS A 146 -0.19 -14.75 -6.65
N THR A 147 -0.86 -15.73 -6.09
CA THR A 147 -0.57 -16.30 -4.77
C THR A 147 -0.33 -17.80 -4.89
N GLN A 148 0.03 -18.46 -3.79
CA GLN A 148 0.09 -19.92 -3.74
C GLN A 148 -1.29 -20.60 -3.85
N SER A 149 -2.38 -19.84 -3.66
CA SER A 149 -3.76 -20.35 -3.65
C SER A 149 -4.59 -19.92 -4.87
N GLY A 150 -3.97 -19.22 -5.83
CA GLY A 150 -4.66 -18.65 -7.00
C GLY A 150 -4.42 -17.14 -7.15
N GLU A 151 -5.28 -16.45 -7.90
CA GLU A 151 -5.20 -14.99 -8.02
C GLU A 151 -5.90 -14.29 -6.84
N LEU A 152 -5.27 -13.25 -6.31
CA LEU A 152 -5.85 -12.37 -5.31
C LEU A 152 -6.12 -11.00 -5.95
N PRO A 153 -7.39 -10.57 -6.09
CA PRO A 153 -7.72 -9.22 -6.49
C PRO A 153 -7.39 -8.24 -5.36
N LEU A 154 -6.83 -7.08 -5.68
CA LEU A 154 -6.47 -6.00 -4.77
C LEU A 154 -6.88 -4.66 -5.35
N ALA A 155 -7.12 -3.68 -4.47
CA ALA A 155 -7.38 -2.30 -4.84
C ALA A 155 -6.50 -1.36 -4.01
N LEU A 156 -5.63 -0.59 -4.67
CA LEU A 156 -4.70 0.34 -4.03
C LEU A 156 -5.12 1.77 -4.35
N VAL A 157 -5.36 2.57 -3.30
CA VAL A 157 -5.54 4.02 -3.45
C VAL A 157 -4.17 4.62 -3.74
N VAL A 158 -3.91 5.01 -5.00
CA VAL A 158 -2.61 5.56 -5.44
C VAL A 158 -2.53 7.08 -5.37
N LYS A 159 -3.69 7.75 -5.24
CA LYS A 159 -3.80 9.19 -5.01
C LYS A 159 -5.09 9.49 -4.26
N GLY A 160 -5.02 10.47 -3.37
CA GLY A 160 -6.13 10.96 -2.56
C GLY A 160 -5.78 10.83 -1.07
N THR A 161 -6.42 11.65 -0.25
CA THR A 161 -6.17 11.70 1.19
C THR A 161 -7.37 11.17 1.94
N THR A 162 -7.12 10.39 2.98
CA THR A 162 -8.17 10.08 3.95
C THR A 162 -8.41 11.29 4.84
N GLU A 163 -9.66 11.53 5.22
CA GLU A 163 -9.98 12.53 6.24
C GLU A 163 -9.35 12.11 7.58
N GLU A 164 -8.65 13.04 8.24
CA GLU A 164 -8.19 12.91 9.64
C GLU A 164 -9.18 13.62 10.59
#